data_AF-A0A965HFU5-F1
#
_entry.id   AF-A0A965HFU5-F1
#
_cell.length_a   1.000
_cell.length_b   1.000
_cell.length_c   1.000
_cell.angle_alpha   90.00
_cell.angle_beta   90.00
_cell.angle_gamma   90.00
#
_symmetry.space_group_name_H-M   'P 1'
#
loop_
_entity.id
_entity.type
_entity.pdbx_description
1 polymer ?
#
loop_
_entity_poly.entity_id
_entity_poly.type
_entity_poly.pdbx_seq_one_letter_code
_entity_poly.pdbx_strand_id
1 'polypeptide(L)' 'AAVLVPIFNSPTDKIVLQQLQPYFPDRKVVGIDCQALVGGLGAIHCITQQMPAIRPD' A
#
# COMPACT_ATOMS: atom_id res chain seq x y z
N ALA A 1 11.58 -4.09 3.68
CA ALA A 1 10.49 -3.10 3.74
C ALA A 1 9.57 -3.27 2.52
N ALA A 2 8.32 -2.82 2.57
CA ALA A 2 7.33 -2.99 1.49
C ALA A 2 6.56 -1.69 1.23
N VAL A 3 5.84 -1.63 0.11
CA VAL A 3 4.85 -0.58 -0.21
C VAL A 3 3.48 -1.22 -0.20
N LEU A 4 2.63 -0.81 0.75
CA LEU A 4 1.26 -1.30 0.86
C LEU A 4 0.36 -0.43 0.00
N VAL A 5 -0.35 -1.04 -0.96
CA VAL A 5 -1.21 -0.36 -1.92
C VAL A 5 -2.64 -0.84 -1.74
N PRO A 6 -3.63 0.05 -1.58
CA PRO A 6 -5.02 -0.38 -1.49
C PRO A 6 -5.48 -0.99 -2.82
N ILE A 7 -6.19 -2.11 -2.75
CA ILE A 7 -6.91 -2.74 -3.87
C ILE A 7 -8.39 -2.85 -3.52
N PHE A 8 -9.24 -2.90 -4.53
CA PHE A 8 -10.70 -2.78 -4.34
C PHE A 8 -11.51 -3.84 -5.10
N ASN A 9 -10.89 -4.95 -5.49
CA ASN A 9 -11.47 -5.94 -6.40
C ASN A 9 -11.91 -5.30 -7.73
N SER A 10 -11.09 -4.37 -8.21
CA SER A 10 -11.27 -3.64 -9.46
C SER A 10 -10.41 -4.26 -10.56
N PRO A 11 -10.87 -4.24 -11.83
CA PRO A 11 -10.04 -4.63 -12.97
C PRO A 11 -8.69 -3.89 -13.06
N THR A 12 -8.60 -2.70 -12.46
CA THR A 12 -7.40 -1.87 -12.45
C THR A 12 -6.36 -2.26 -11.40
N ASP A 13 -6.71 -3.09 -10.41
CA ASP A 13 -5.83 -3.39 -9.27
C ASP A 13 -4.48 -3.94 -9.72
N LYS A 14 -4.49 -4.91 -10.65
CA LYS A 14 -3.27 -5.50 -11.21
C LYS A 14 -2.40 -4.47 -11.93
N ILE A 15 -3.02 -3.56 -12.67
CA ILE A 15 -2.31 -2.51 -13.43
C ILE A 15 -1.62 -1.56 -12.46
N VAL A 16 -2.31 -1.10 -11.42
CA VAL A 16 -1.75 -0.18 -10.41
C VAL A 16 -0.54 -0.81 -9.70
N LEU A 17 -0.65 -2.06 -9.27
CA LEU A 17 0.47 -2.76 -8.61
C LEU A 17 1.69 -2.89 -9.53
N GLN A 18 1.47 -3.21 -10.82
CA GLN A 18 2.55 -3.29 -11.80
C GLN A 18 3.19 -1.94 -12.11
N GLN A 19 2.39 -0.87 -12.19
CA GLN A 19 2.88 0.49 -12.45
C GLN A 19 3.67 1.07 -11.28
N LEU A 20 3.35 0.70 -10.04
CA LEU A 20 4.07 1.20 -8.86
C LEU A 20 5.41 0.49 -8.64
N GLN A 21 5.57 -0.75 -9.07
CA GLN A 21 6.77 -1.54 -8.77
C GLN A 21 8.10 -0.91 -9.27
N PRO A 22 8.19 -0.33 -10.48
CA PRO A 22 9.41 0.33 -10.96
C PRO A 22 9.86 1.53 -10.10
N TYR A 23 8.95 2.19 -9.39
CA TYR A 23 9.28 3.34 -8.52
C TYR A 23 9.88 2.91 -7.17
N PHE A 24 9.75 1.63 -6.81
CA PHE A 24 10.23 1.08 -5.57
C PHE A 24 11.02 -0.21 -5.82
N PRO A 25 12.17 -0.15 -6.53
CA PRO A 25 12.88 -1.34 -7.02
C PRO A 25 13.32 -2.28 -5.88
N ASP A 26 13.67 -1.74 -4.72
CA ASP A 26 14.14 -2.51 -3.56
C ASP A 26 13.02 -2.91 -2.58
N ARG A 27 11.75 -2.62 -2.91
CA ARG A 27 10.60 -2.89 -2.05
C ARG A 27 9.51 -3.62 -2.82
N LYS A 28 8.97 -4.67 -2.20
CA LYS A 28 7.81 -5.36 -2.75
C LYS A 28 6.58 -4.44 -2.70
N VAL A 29 5.90 -4.27 -3.82
CA VAL A 29 4.56 -3.66 -3.87
C VAL A 29 3.52 -4.72 -3.55
N VAL A 30 2.72 -4.50 -2.50
CA VAL A 30 1.75 -5.47 -1.95
C VAL A 30 0.36 -4.85 -1.95
N GLY A 31 -0.57 -5.48 -2.66
CA GLY A 31 -1.99 -5.10 -2.63
C GLY A 31 -2.67 -5.53 -1.33
N ILE A 32 -3.42 -4.63 -0.71
CA ILE A 32 -4.23 -4.88 0.50
C ILE A 32 -5.68 -4.56 0.21
N ASP A 33 -6.57 -5.55 0.37
CA ASP A 33 -8.00 -5.35 0.13
C ASP A 33 -8.56 -4.31 1.10
N CYS A 34 -9.05 -3.20 0.54
CA CYS A 34 -9.61 -2.08 1.26
C CYS A 34 -11.10 -1.85 0.92
N GLN A 35 -11.79 -2.82 0.31
CA GLN A 35 -13.22 -2.69 -0.02
C GLN A 35 -14.10 -2.34 1.19
N ALA A 36 -13.82 -2.93 2.35
CA ALA A 36 -14.55 -2.61 3.57
C ALA A 36 -14.20 -1.22 4.12
N LEU A 37 -12.98 -0.74 3.88
CA LEU A 37 -12.49 0.54 4.40
C LEU A 37 -12.98 1.74 3.58
N VAL A 38 -13.09 1.59 2.26
CA VAL A 38 -13.47 2.70 1.37
C VAL A 38 -14.89 3.19 1.61
N GLY A 39 -15.78 2.34 2.13
CA GLY A 39 -17.11 2.75 2.59
C GLY A 39 -17.08 3.78 3.73
N GLY A 40 -16.00 3.81 4.50
CA GLY A 40 -15.72 4.82 5.54
C GLY A 40 -14.89 6.01 5.04
N LEU A 41 -14.76 6.20 3.72
CA LEU A 41 -13.98 7.27 3.08
C LEU A 41 -12.48 7.21 3.37
N GLY A 42 -11.94 6.02 3.65
CA GLY A 42 -10.53 5.80 3.94
C GLY A 42 -9.96 4.52 3.35
N ALA A 43 -8.64 4.37 3.41
CA ALA A 43 -7.91 3.16 3.03
C ALA A 43 -6.73 2.93 3.98
N ILE A 44 -5.87 1.96 3.68
CA ILE A 44 -4.79 1.56 4.59
C ILE A 44 -3.89 2.71 5.07
N HIS A 45 -3.54 3.68 4.20
CA HIS A 45 -2.74 4.83 4.59
C HIS A 45 -3.39 5.65 5.71
N CYS A 46 -4.71 5.84 5.63
CA CYS A 46 -5.49 6.67 6.56
C CYS A 46 -5.53 6.10 7.99
N ILE A 47 -5.26 4.81 8.16
CA ILE A 47 -5.38 4.08 9.45
C ILE A 47 -4.04 3.59 9.99
N THR A 48 -2.93 4.04 9.40
CA THR A 48 -1.58 3.66 9.83
C THR A 48 -0.77 4.88 10.20
N GLN A 49 0.08 4.75 11.22
CA GLN A 49 1.09 5.75 11.57
C GLN A 49 2.44 5.05 11.63
N GLN A 50 3.41 5.52 10.84
CA GLN A 50 4.75 4.97 10.86
C GLN A 50 5.50 5.41 12.12
N MET A 51 6.22 4.47 12.73
CA MET A 51 7.22 4.74 13.76
C MET A 51 8.60 4.36 13.20
N PRO A 52 9.51 5.33 13.04
CA PRO A 52 10.88 5.03 12.63
C PRO A 52 11.56 4.10 13.64
N ALA A 53 12.34 3.14 13.14
CA ALA A 53 13.26 2.41 14.01
C ALA A 53 14.31 3.38 14.56
N ILE A 54 14.68 3.21 15.84
CA ILE A 54 15.84 3.91 16.40
C ILE A 54 17.06 3.44 15.60
N ARG A 55 17.76 4.37 14.95
CA ARG A 55 19.08 4.07 14.41
C ARG A 55 20.04 3.98 15.60
N PRO A 56 20.77 2.87 15.77
CA PRO A 56 21.92 2.84 16.65
C PRO A 56 23.02 3.57 15.90
N ASP A 57 23.20 4.85 16.15
CA ASP A 57 24.53 5.44 16.03
C ASP A 57 25.51 4.72 16.98
#